data_AF-M3JT34-F1
#
_entry.id   AF-M3JT34-F1
#
_cell.length_a   1.000
_cell.length_b   1.000
_cell.length_c   1.000
_cell.angle_alpha   90.00
_cell.angle_beta   90.00
_cell.angle_gamma   90.00
#
_symmetry.space_group_name_H-M   'P 1'
#
loop_
_entity.id
_entity.type
_entity.pdbx_description
1 polymer ?
#
loop_
_entity_poly.entity_id
_entity_poly.type
_entity_poly.pdbx_seq_one_letter_code
_entity_poly.pdbx_strand_id
1 'polypeptide(L)'
;MDDSVVLVEQLSSLVVRASSDRLSDDFEVLKQFNQSIASSTPYQFDFIIENERGIKLFGIPLYSHKSLLPLIDPSNYQTINGKKLSITYSNLENYPLPDFDWQWVWDHKILFWQHNSKKNLDTAKETQTKMIIPLALAIIRIKRKTHGDITDIVNRMCDDINPQIVGYLADFNIDYYSYNMTTKNNYYDLSKICQIVKYFLTTGCSKYHDHIVFTFLSKIRTKKFDVTLQSFTLDCLRIIGNSSSPTKLKLLWFYYFLLKFKPSEVGPFCLSNMYNAINHRKIVNTTITKLLKEYNFKEYPFSIKHTNALVLFHVKLLQKLKFNPVLVKALVITHGNPAILRISMNSC
;
A
#
# COMPACT_ATOMS: atom_id res chain seq x y z
N MET A 1 -4.46 27.76 -9.34
CA MET A 1 -3.29 27.20 -8.65
C MET A 1 -3.79 26.72 -7.30
N ASP A 2 -3.47 25.50 -6.89
CA ASP A 2 -3.94 24.96 -5.60
C ASP A 2 -3.41 25.86 -4.46
N ASP A 3 -4.29 26.37 -3.59
CA ASP A 3 -3.95 27.29 -2.50
C ASP A 3 -2.82 26.71 -1.62
N SER A 4 -2.75 25.39 -1.50
CA SER A 4 -1.67 24.71 -0.77
C SER A 4 -0.29 24.89 -1.42
N VAL A 5 -0.20 24.93 -2.75
CA VAL A 5 1.05 25.16 -3.49
C VAL A 5 1.56 26.58 -3.25
N VAL A 6 0.67 27.58 -3.26
CA VAL A 6 1.02 28.98 -2.98
C VAL A 6 1.56 29.13 -1.56
N LEU A 7 0.94 28.47 -0.57
CA LEU A 7 1.42 28.48 0.81
C LEU A 7 2.79 27.82 0.96
N VAL A 8 3.09 26.77 0.19
CA VAL A 8 4.43 26.15 0.17
C VAL A 8 5.48 27.06 -0.43
N GLU A 9 5.18 27.76 -1.52
CA GLU A 9 6.09 28.73 -2.11
C GLU A 9 6.38 29.89 -1.15
N GLN A 10 5.35 30.38 -0.45
CA GLN A 10 5.51 31.40 0.60
C GLN A 10 6.40 30.91 1.73
N LEU A 11 6.15 29.72 2.27
CA LEU A 11 6.98 29.11 3.32
C LEU A 11 8.43 28.93 2.87
N SER A 12 8.64 28.41 1.65
CA SER A 12 9.98 28.25 1.08
C SER A 12 10.71 29.59 0.97
N SER A 13 10.02 30.65 0.55
CA SER A 13 10.62 31.99 0.46
C SER A 13 11.00 32.57 1.83
N LEU A 14 10.19 32.30 2.87
CA LEU A 14 10.45 32.75 4.23
C LEU A 14 11.65 32.04 4.84
N VAL A 15 11.74 30.73 4.64
CA VAL A 15 12.86 29.91 5.14
C VAL A 15 14.18 30.30 4.45
N VAL A 16 14.16 30.63 3.15
CA VAL A 16 15.37 31.13 2.45
C VAL A 16 15.82 32.49 2.99
N ARG A 17 14.87 33.36 3.40
CA ARG A 17 15.18 34.68 3.95
C ARG A 17 15.60 34.64 5.42
N ALA A 18 15.09 33.67 6.18
CA ALA A 18 15.48 33.38 7.55
C ALA A 18 16.85 32.69 7.57
N SER A 19 17.91 33.43 7.23
CA SER A 19 19.28 32.94 7.34
C SER A 19 19.82 33.19 8.75
N SER A 20 19.34 32.44 9.75
CA SER A 20 19.94 32.42 11.09
C SER A 20 20.95 31.28 11.19
N ASP A 21 22.01 31.47 11.98
CA ASP A 21 22.93 30.39 12.34
C ASP A 21 22.31 29.41 13.36
N ARG A 22 21.20 29.82 14.01
CA ARG A 22 20.55 29.05 15.10
C ARG A 22 19.25 28.40 14.63
N LEU A 23 19.20 27.08 14.79
CA LEU A 23 18.02 26.25 14.52
C LEU A 23 16.76 26.67 15.28
N SER A 24 16.90 27.28 16.47
CA SER A 24 15.78 27.82 17.24
C SER A 24 15.03 28.93 16.51
N ASP A 25 15.75 29.74 15.75
CA ASP A 25 15.21 30.92 15.08
C ASP A 25 14.44 30.47 13.84
N ASP A 26 14.93 29.43 13.16
CA ASP A 26 14.23 28.79 12.05
C ASP A 26 12.90 28.17 12.53
N PHE A 27 12.89 27.50 13.68
CA PHE A 27 11.65 26.96 14.25
C PHE A 27 10.65 28.04 14.62
N GLU A 28 11.12 29.21 15.05
CA GLU A 28 10.25 30.34 15.35
C GLU A 28 9.61 30.90 14.08
N VAL A 29 10.37 31.01 12.99
CA VAL A 29 9.84 31.39 11.66
C VAL A 29 8.77 30.41 11.18
N LEU A 30 9.00 29.10 11.35
CA LEU A 30 8.02 28.06 10.99
C LEU A 30 6.72 28.20 11.82
N LYS A 31 6.84 28.46 13.12
CA LYS A 31 5.67 28.68 14.01
C LYS A 31 4.89 29.93 13.64
N GLN A 32 5.59 31.04 13.38
CA GLN A 32 4.97 32.30 12.99
C GLN A 32 4.23 32.18 11.66
N PHE A 33 4.80 31.46 10.69
CA PHE A 33 4.11 31.16 9.44
C PHE A 33 2.81 30.39 9.67
N ASN A 34 2.84 29.35 10.51
CA ASN A 34 1.63 28.61 10.84
C ASN A 34 0.56 29.47 11.51
N GLN A 35 0.96 30.38 12.40
CA GLN A 35 0.04 31.30 13.07
C GLN A 35 -0.57 32.32 12.12
N SER A 36 0.20 32.82 11.15
CA SER A 36 -0.29 33.83 10.18
C SER A 36 -1.33 33.27 9.21
N ILE A 37 -1.24 31.98 8.87
CA ILE A 37 -2.18 31.33 7.95
C ILE A 37 -3.39 30.72 8.65
N ALA A 38 -3.33 30.49 9.97
CA ALA A 38 -4.38 29.78 10.71
C ALA A 38 -5.72 30.54 10.77
N SER A 39 -5.69 31.88 10.67
CA SER A 39 -6.89 32.73 10.69
C SER A 39 -7.48 32.97 9.30
N SER A 40 -6.68 32.82 8.24
CA SER A 40 -7.03 33.18 6.87
C SER A 40 -7.25 31.97 5.96
N THR A 41 -6.85 30.77 6.40
CA THR A 41 -6.90 29.57 5.59
C THR A 41 -7.34 28.35 6.40
N PRO A 42 -7.94 27.33 5.76
CA PRO A 42 -8.23 26.06 6.42
C PRO A 42 -6.99 25.16 6.56
N TYR A 43 -5.79 25.65 6.24
CA TYR A 43 -4.56 24.85 6.19
C TYR A 43 -3.74 24.98 7.47
N GLN A 44 -3.04 23.91 7.82
CA GLN A 44 -2.05 23.90 8.89
C GLN A 44 -0.86 23.02 8.48
N PHE A 45 0.35 23.48 8.79
CA PHE A 45 1.58 22.75 8.56
C PHE A 45 1.99 22.02 9.84
N ASP A 46 2.38 20.77 9.72
CA ASP A 46 3.05 20.02 10.78
C ASP A 46 4.53 19.92 10.44
N PHE A 47 5.37 20.39 11.36
CA PHE A 47 6.83 20.36 11.26
C PHE A 47 7.39 19.24 12.12
N ILE A 48 7.94 18.22 11.48
CA ILE A 48 8.45 17.02 12.12
C ILE A 48 9.95 16.96 11.87
N ILE A 49 10.74 16.81 12.92
CA ILE A 49 12.18 16.63 12.81
C ILE A 49 12.48 15.13 12.78
N GLU A 50 13.14 14.68 11.72
CA GLU A 50 13.78 13.38 11.60
C GLU A 50 15.26 13.52 12.01
N ASN A 51 15.65 12.78 13.04
CA ASN A 51 17.02 12.79 13.54
C ASN A 51 17.84 11.72 12.80
N GLU A 52 18.79 12.15 11.98
CA GLU A 52 19.60 11.27 11.10
C GLU A 52 20.86 10.68 11.79
N ARG A 53 21.09 10.89 13.09
CA ARG A 53 22.31 10.41 13.80
C ARG A 53 22.07 9.95 15.25
N GLY A 54 22.70 8.82 15.61
CA GLY A 54 22.94 8.34 16.99
C GLY A 54 24.38 8.59 17.47
N ILE A 55 24.70 8.19 18.70
CA ILE A 55 26.01 8.47 19.36
C ILE A 55 27.18 7.74 18.67
N LYS A 56 28.35 8.39 18.64
CA LYS A 56 29.65 7.75 18.35
C LYS A 56 30.44 7.57 19.64
N LEU A 57 30.70 6.34 20.03
CA LEU A 57 31.58 6.01 21.15
C LEU A 57 32.91 5.48 20.60
N PHE A 58 34.04 6.12 20.94
CA PHE A 58 35.39 5.76 20.46
C PHE A 58 35.52 5.61 18.94
N GLY A 59 34.83 6.46 18.16
CA GLY A 59 34.88 6.42 16.70
C GLY A 59 34.06 5.30 16.05
N ILE A 60 33.48 4.38 16.84
CA ILE A 60 32.56 3.36 16.37
C ILE A 60 31.16 3.98 16.28
N PRO A 61 30.54 3.99 15.08
CA PRO A 61 29.18 4.46 14.96
C PRO A 61 28.20 3.40 15.49
N LEU A 62 27.39 3.77 16.47
CA LEU A 62 26.33 2.92 17.00
C LEU A 62 25.03 3.25 16.26
N TYR A 63 24.74 2.51 15.19
CA TYR A 63 23.47 2.62 14.46
C TYR A 63 22.54 1.49 14.87
N SER A 64 21.43 1.79 15.54
CA SER A 64 20.38 0.79 15.73
C SER A 64 18.99 1.41 15.93
N HIS A 65 18.01 0.90 15.19
CA HIS A 65 16.57 1.11 15.40
C HIS A 65 16.06 0.41 16.68
N LYS A 66 16.93 -0.33 17.37
CA LYS A 66 16.79 -0.92 18.70
C LYS A 66 18.03 -0.51 19.49
N SER A 67 18.07 0.72 20.00
CA SER A 67 19.24 1.27 20.69
C SER A 67 19.76 0.30 21.77
N LEU A 68 21.07 0.16 21.87
CA LEU A 68 21.73 -0.55 22.98
C LEU A 68 21.80 0.32 24.25
N LEU A 69 21.40 1.61 24.18
CA LEU A 69 21.32 2.56 25.30
C LEU A 69 20.11 3.51 25.13
N PRO A 70 18.89 3.07 25.47
CA PRO A 70 17.63 3.81 25.24
C PRO A 70 17.47 5.13 26.03
N LEU A 71 18.47 5.52 26.83
CA LEU A 71 18.46 6.72 27.68
C LEU A 71 19.12 7.96 27.05
N ILE A 72 19.99 7.79 26.03
CA ILE A 72 20.85 8.90 25.55
C ILE A 72 20.59 9.25 24.07
N ASP A 73 20.05 8.31 23.27
CA ASP A 73 19.75 8.60 21.86
C ASP A 73 18.46 9.43 21.71
N PRO A 74 18.47 10.50 20.89
CA PRO A 74 17.25 11.24 20.56
C PRO A 74 16.28 10.35 19.78
N SER A 75 14.97 10.62 19.88
CA SER A 75 13.96 9.85 19.14
C SER A 75 14.08 10.07 17.63
N ASN A 76 13.89 9.01 16.82
CA ASN A 76 13.90 9.10 15.36
C ASN A 76 13.06 10.26 14.80
N TYR A 77 11.88 10.49 15.39
CA TYR A 77 11.03 11.63 15.08
C TYR A 77 10.71 12.44 16.32
N GLN A 78 10.79 13.76 16.19
CA GLN A 78 10.39 14.70 17.23
C GLN A 78 9.66 15.90 16.63
N THR A 79 8.88 16.59 17.45
CA THR A 79 8.31 17.89 17.08
C THR A 79 9.39 18.97 17.10
N ILE A 80 9.14 20.13 16.49
CA ILE A 80 10.00 21.32 16.60
C ILE A 80 10.20 21.83 18.05
N ASN A 81 9.40 21.35 19.00
CA ASN A 81 9.56 21.64 20.42
C ASN A 81 10.40 20.57 21.16
N GLY A 82 11.04 19.64 20.45
CA GLY A 82 11.86 18.57 21.04
C GLY A 82 11.07 17.42 21.66
N LYS A 83 9.73 17.43 21.58
CA LYS A 83 8.90 16.33 22.09
C LYS A 83 8.99 15.12 21.15
N LYS A 84 9.35 13.96 21.69
CA LYS A 84 9.35 12.66 20.99
C LYS A 84 7.99 12.36 20.37
N LEU A 85 8.01 11.94 19.10
CA LEU A 85 6.83 11.43 18.41
C LEU A 85 6.79 9.90 18.48
N SER A 86 5.75 9.37 19.12
CA SER A 86 5.50 7.94 19.18
C SER A 86 4.65 7.51 17.99
N ILE A 87 5.31 7.20 16.87
CA ILE A 87 4.65 6.80 15.63
C ILE A 87 4.74 5.29 15.49
N THR A 88 3.61 4.62 15.24
CA THR A 88 3.55 3.16 15.12
C THR A 88 4.50 2.67 14.02
N TYR A 89 5.31 1.67 14.35
CA TYR A 89 6.38 1.13 13.49
C TYR A 89 7.44 2.14 13.04
N SER A 90 7.53 3.31 13.68
CA SER A 90 8.42 4.39 13.28
C SER A 90 8.23 4.78 11.80
N ASN A 91 7.00 4.70 11.30
CA ASN A 91 6.68 5.04 9.92
C ASN A 91 5.83 6.31 9.89
N LEU A 92 6.37 7.40 9.33
CA LEU A 92 5.70 8.71 9.26
C LEU A 92 4.33 8.67 8.55
N GLU A 93 4.08 7.68 7.70
CA GLU A 93 2.75 7.47 7.09
C GLU A 93 1.65 7.21 8.14
N ASN A 94 2.05 6.76 9.34
CA ASN A 94 1.16 6.56 10.48
C ASN A 94 1.08 7.80 11.40
N TYR A 95 1.66 8.94 11.01
CA TYR A 95 1.53 10.18 11.80
C TYR A 95 0.06 10.62 11.82
N PRO A 96 -0.55 10.75 13.01
CA PRO A 96 -1.98 10.95 13.12
C PRO A 96 -2.39 12.38 12.76
N LEU A 97 -3.63 12.52 12.28
CA LEU A 97 -4.30 13.81 12.19
C LEU A 97 -4.83 14.22 13.57
N PRO A 98 -5.04 15.52 13.86
CA PRO A 98 -5.55 15.98 15.15
C PRO A 98 -6.91 15.40 15.51
N ASP A 99 -7.80 15.32 14.52
CA ASP A 99 -9.17 14.81 14.61
C ASP A 99 -9.66 14.47 13.18
N PHE A 100 -10.93 14.06 13.05
CA PHE A 100 -11.54 13.63 11.79
C PHE A 100 -11.90 14.78 10.83
N ASP A 101 -11.84 16.04 11.29
CA ASP A 101 -12.07 17.21 10.46
C ASP A 101 -10.86 17.54 9.61
N TRP A 102 -9.75 16.83 9.76
CA TRP A 102 -8.56 17.07 8.97
C TRP A 102 -8.38 16.03 7.88
N GLN A 103 -7.76 16.44 6.78
CA GLN A 103 -7.25 15.55 5.76
C GLN A 103 -5.83 15.96 5.36
N TRP A 104 -4.99 14.99 5.03
CA TRP A 104 -3.70 15.26 4.39
C TRP A 104 -3.95 15.80 3.00
N VAL A 105 -3.33 16.93 2.68
CA VAL A 105 -3.53 17.59 1.38
C VAL A 105 -2.76 16.86 0.29
N TRP A 106 -1.61 16.28 0.63
CA TRP A 106 -0.71 15.61 -0.32
C TRP A 106 -0.37 14.19 0.14
N ASP A 107 -0.32 13.26 -0.81
CA ASP A 107 0.03 11.84 -0.61
C ASP A 107 1.54 11.64 -0.29
N HIS A 108 2.35 12.68 -0.48
CA HIS A 108 3.80 12.63 -0.33
C HIS A 108 4.33 13.79 0.52
N LYS A 109 5.45 13.55 1.20
CA LYS A 109 6.16 14.53 2.02
C LYS A 109 6.76 15.61 1.12
N ILE A 110 6.43 16.88 1.35
CA ILE A 110 6.94 18.00 0.56
C ILE A 110 7.55 19.04 1.49
N LEU A 111 8.84 18.85 1.78
CA LEU A 111 9.91 19.85 1.75
C LEU A 111 11.13 19.20 2.41
N PHE A 112 12.28 19.29 1.76
CA PHE A 112 13.57 18.97 2.36
C PHE A 112 14.23 20.29 2.75
N TRP A 113 14.22 20.63 4.03
CA TRP A 113 15.03 21.73 4.53
C TRP A 113 16.25 21.18 5.27
N GLN A 114 17.42 21.65 4.86
CA GLN A 114 18.72 21.29 5.43
C GLN A 114 19.32 22.55 6.07
N HIS A 115 19.47 22.55 7.40
CA HIS A 115 20.24 23.59 8.09
C HIS A 115 21.71 23.49 7.68
N ASN A 116 22.24 24.49 6.99
CA ASN A 116 23.66 24.60 6.68
C ASN A 116 24.25 25.78 7.45
N SER A 117 24.78 25.50 8.64
CA SER A 117 25.65 26.43 9.36
C SER A 117 26.98 26.56 8.60
N LYS A 118 27.16 27.64 7.85
CA LYS A 118 28.48 28.05 7.31
C LYS A 118 28.64 29.56 7.43
N LYS A 119 29.21 30.00 8.54
CA LYS A 119 30.05 31.21 8.60
C LYS A 119 30.98 31.13 9.82
N ASN A 120 32.16 30.55 9.60
CA ASN A 120 33.44 30.88 10.23
C ASN A 120 34.47 29.86 9.75
N LEU A 121 34.99 30.10 8.55
CA LEU A 121 36.08 29.31 7.99
C LEU A 121 37.14 30.23 7.37
N ASP A 122 37.44 31.34 8.03
CA ASP A 122 38.49 32.29 7.57
C ASP A 122 39.44 32.71 8.70
N THR A 123 39.66 31.86 9.72
CA THR A 123 40.84 32.02 10.60
C THR A 123 41.21 30.69 11.27
N ALA A 124 42.49 30.36 11.16
CA ALA A 124 43.23 29.31 11.88
C ALA A 124 43.15 27.85 11.35
N LYS A 125 44.15 27.54 10.51
CA LYS A 125 44.96 26.31 10.41
C LYS A 125 44.26 24.95 10.50
N GLU A 126 44.35 24.24 9.37
CA GLU A 126 44.45 22.79 9.22
C GLU A 126 44.55 21.99 10.52
N THR A 127 43.43 21.38 10.91
CA THR A 127 43.46 20.02 11.47
C THR A 127 42.20 19.29 11.02
N GLN A 128 42.40 18.18 10.30
CA GLN A 128 41.38 17.24 9.84
C GLN A 128 40.29 17.00 10.89
N THR A 129 39.14 17.66 10.77
CA THR A 129 37.92 17.24 11.49
C THR A 129 36.69 17.39 10.59
N LYS A 130 36.39 16.27 9.93
CA LYS A 130 35.05 15.72 9.65
C LYS A 130 33.93 16.68 9.23
N MET A 131 33.57 16.54 7.95
CA MET A 131 32.25 16.80 7.36
C MET A 131 31.10 16.86 8.38
N ILE A 132 30.56 18.06 8.56
CA ILE A 132 29.26 18.30 9.18
C ILE A 132 28.21 17.90 8.14
N ILE A 133 27.72 16.66 8.23
CA ILE A 133 26.49 16.18 7.55
C ILE A 133 25.33 16.60 8.47
N PRO A 134 24.19 17.08 7.94
CA PRO A 134 23.12 17.71 8.71
C PRO A 134 22.63 16.85 9.90
N LEU A 135 22.41 17.51 11.04
CA LEU A 135 22.02 16.88 12.30
C LEU A 135 20.50 16.64 12.45
N ALA A 136 19.66 17.19 11.57
CA ALA A 136 18.21 17.07 11.63
C ALA A 136 17.59 17.39 10.24
N LEU A 137 16.62 16.59 9.81
CA LEU A 137 15.80 16.85 8.62
C LEU A 137 14.41 17.32 9.05
N ALA A 138 13.97 18.50 8.61
CA ALA A 138 12.59 18.96 8.85
C ALA A 138 11.67 18.43 7.74
N ILE A 139 10.74 17.55 8.11
CA ILE A 139 9.67 17.05 7.26
C ILE A 139 8.42 17.92 7.48
N ILE A 140 7.88 18.41 6.39
CA ILE A 140 6.69 19.26 6.38
C ILE A 140 5.51 18.47 5.83
N ARG A 141 4.43 18.41 6.61
CA ARG A 141 3.14 17.86 6.15
C ARG A 141 2.06 18.93 6.23
N ILE A 142 1.17 18.94 5.24
CA ILE A 142 0.08 19.91 5.17
C ILE A 142 -1.24 19.19 5.36
N LYS A 143 -2.04 19.68 6.30
CA LYS A 143 -3.40 19.22 6.54
C LYS A 143 -4.39 20.36 6.33
N ARG A 144 -5.61 20.01 5.92
CA ARG A 144 -6.70 20.97 5.70
C ARG A 144 -7.91 20.59 6.55
N LYS A 145 -8.53 21.57 7.21
CA LYS A 145 -9.85 21.44 7.84
C LYS A 145 -10.93 21.28 6.77
N THR A 146 -11.66 20.18 6.85
CA THR A 146 -12.73 19.78 5.94
C THR A 146 -14.07 20.43 6.26
N HIS A 147 -14.25 20.96 7.48
CA HIS A 147 -15.51 21.56 7.96
C HIS A 147 -16.73 20.66 7.66
N GLY A 148 -16.55 19.34 7.76
CA GLY A 148 -17.65 18.41 7.55
C GLY A 148 -18.69 18.59 8.65
N ASP A 149 -19.96 18.57 8.29
CA ASP A 149 -21.05 18.48 9.27
C ASP A 149 -20.80 17.24 10.16
N ILE A 150 -21.16 17.29 11.44
CA ILE A 150 -21.10 16.11 12.33
C ILE A 150 -21.81 14.92 11.68
N THR A 151 -22.87 15.20 10.92
CA THR A 151 -23.58 14.22 10.10
C THR A 151 -22.67 13.58 9.03
N ASP A 152 -21.82 14.34 8.34
CA ASP A 152 -20.86 13.83 7.35
C ASP A 152 -19.68 13.09 7.98
N ILE A 153 -19.30 13.42 9.21
CA ILE A 153 -18.27 12.69 9.98
C ILE A 153 -18.88 11.37 10.48
N VAL A 154 -20.09 11.38 11.02
CA VAL A 154 -20.83 10.19 11.47
C VAL A 154 -21.14 9.27 10.28
N ASN A 155 -21.54 9.80 9.13
CA ASN A 155 -21.73 9.02 7.90
C ASN A 155 -20.42 8.46 7.32
N ARG A 156 -19.26 9.07 7.64
CA ARG A 156 -17.94 8.52 7.33
C ARG A 156 -17.44 7.51 8.39
N MET A 157 -17.93 7.60 9.63
CA MET A 157 -17.57 6.71 10.74
C MET A 157 -18.45 5.46 10.80
N CYS A 158 -19.71 5.57 10.40
CA CYS A 158 -20.57 4.43 10.10
C CYS A 158 -20.24 3.97 8.68
N ASP A 159 -19.29 3.04 8.55
CA ASP A 159 -19.29 2.16 7.38
C ASP A 159 -20.70 1.52 7.34
N ASP A 160 -21.58 1.98 6.45
CA ASP A 160 -22.89 1.38 6.21
C ASP A 160 -22.66 -0.03 5.64
N ILE A 161 -22.38 -0.97 6.54
CA ILE A 161 -22.19 -2.36 6.20
C ILE A 161 -23.54 -3.02 6.14
N ASN A 162 -23.73 -3.79 5.07
CA ASN A 162 -24.89 -4.64 4.92
C ASN A 162 -25.11 -5.46 6.23
N PRO A 163 -26.26 -5.30 6.92
CA PRO A 163 -26.52 -5.97 8.20
C PRO A 163 -26.36 -7.48 8.15
N GLN A 164 -26.61 -8.10 6.99
CA GLN A 164 -26.39 -9.52 6.77
C GLN A 164 -24.92 -9.91 6.88
N ILE A 165 -24.01 -9.06 6.36
CA ILE A 165 -22.56 -9.28 6.47
C ILE A 165 -22.10 -9.13 7.92
N VAL A 166 -22.64 -8.16 8.66
CA VAL A 166 -22.39 -8.03 10.12
C VAL A 166 -22.85 -9.30 10.85
N GLY A 167 -24.05 -9.80 10.53
CA GLY A 167 -24.54 -11.08 11.07
C GLY A 167 -23.61 -12.25 10.76
N TYR A 168 -23.09 -12.34 9.53
CA TYR A 168 -22.11 -13.37 9.19
C TYR A 168 -20.81 -13.24 9.96
N LEU A 169 -20.27 -12.03 10.14
CA LEU A 169 -19.07 -11.80 10.94
C LEU A 169 -19.27 -12.21 12.40
N ALA A 170 -20.45 -11.93 12.97
CA ALA A 170 -20.81 -12.33 14.34
C ALA A 170 -20.77 -13.86 14.52
N ASP A 171 -21.19 -14.65 13.53
CA ASP A 171 -21.06 -16.12 13.59
C ASP A 171 -19.59 -16.57 13.69
N PHE A 172 -18.65 -15.78 13.15
CA PHE A 172 -17.21 -15.99 13.28
C PHE A 172 -16.61 -15.37 14.56
N ASN A 173 -17.45 -14.91 15.49
CA ASN A 173 -17.09 -14.20 16.71
C ASN A 173 -16.26 -12.94 16.42
N ILE A 174 -16.60 -12.26 15.33
CA ILE A 174 -16.00 -11.00 14.93
C ILE A 174 -17.06 -9.92 15.13
N ASP A 175 -16.81 -9.06 16.12
CA ASP A 175 -17.51 -7.79 16.22
C ASP A 175 -16.84 -6.79 15.28
N TYR A 176 -17.54 -6.49 14.18
CA TYR A 176 -17.05 -5.57 13.16
C TYR A 176 -16.69 -4.19 13.74
N TYR A 177 -17.53 -3.67 14.64
CA TYR A 177 -17.37 -2.32 15.18
C TYR A 177 -16.29 -2.23 16.26
N SER A 178 -15.89 -3.37 16.83
CA SER A 178 -14.77 -3.43 17.78
C SER A 178 -13.39 -3.28 17.13
N TYR A 179 -13.31 -3.40 15.80
CA TYR A 179 -12.05 -3.52 15.03
C TYR A 179 -11.10 -4.64 15.52
N ASN A 180 -11.60 -5.56 16.35
CA ASN A 180 -10.83 -6.66 16.92
C ASN A 180 -11.15 -7.96 16.18
N MET A 181 -10.12 -8.54 15.54
CA MET A 181 -10.22 -9.80 14.80
C MET A 181 -9.83 -10.99 15.69
N THR A 182 -10.68 -11.35 16.66
CA THR A 182 -10.47 -12.56 17.46
C THR A 182 -11.11 -13.78 16.80
N THR A 183 -10.37 -14.43 15.91
CA THR A 183 -10.87 -15.55 15.09
C THR A 183 -10.75 -16.93 15.74
N LYS A 184 -10.72 -16.98 17.09
CA LYS A 184 -10.44 -18.20 17.89
C LYS A 184 -11.55 -19.25 17.87
N ASN A 185 -12.62 -19.05 17.11
CA ASN A 185 -13.71 -20.01 17.01
C ASN A 185 -13.46 -21.06 15.90
N ASN A 186 -14.06 -22.25 16.09
CA ASN A 186 -13.99 -23.36 15.13
C ASN A 186 -15.09 -23.31 14.07
N TYR A 187 -15.94 -22.28 14.10
CA TYR A 187 -17.04 -22.12 13.16
C TYR A 187 -16.53 -22.03 11.72
N TYR A 188 -17.19 -22.73 10.82
CA TYR A 188 -16.83 -22.81 9.40
C TYR A 188 -18.09 -22.89 8.54
N ASP A 189 -18.26 -21.91 7.67
CA ASP A 189 -19.30 -21.90 6.65
C ASP A 189 -18.68 -21.29 5.37
N LEU A 190 -18.49 -22.13 4.35
CA LEU A 190 -17.87 -21.70 3.10
C LEU A 190 -18.71 -20.66 2.37
N SER A 191 -20.04 -20.77 2.42
CA SER A 191 -20.94 -19.82 1.74
C SER A 191 -20.80 -18.43 2.36
N LYS A 192 -20.85 -18.34 3.70
CA LYS A 192 -20.67 -17.08 4.43
C LYS A 192 -19.27 -16.50 4.21
N ILE A 193 -18.23 -17.33 4.27
CA ILE A 193 -16.85 -16.91 3.97
C ILE A 193 -16.76 -16.28 2.57
N CYS A 194 -17.31 -16.95 1.55
CA CYS A 194 -17.31 -16.45 0.18
C CYS A 194 -18.11 -15.14 0.03
N GLN A 195 -19.24 -15.00 0.72
CA GLN A 195 -20.03 -13.77 0.70
C GLN A 195 -19.30 -12.60 1.38
N ILE A 196 -18.69 -12.82 2.54
CA ILE A 196 -17.87 -11.82 3.25
C ILE A 196 -16.72 -11.33 2.35
N VAL A 197 -15.97 -12.26 1.74
CA VAL A 197 -14.84 -11.90 0.87
C VAL A 197 -15.31 -11.09 -0.34
N LYS A 198 -16.39 -11.53 -1.02
CA LYS A 198 -16.92 -10.81 -2.18
C LYS A 198 -17.43 -9.41 -1.83
N TYR A 199 -18.07 -9.27 -0.67
CA TYR A 199 -18.56 -7.98 -0.18
C TYR A 199 -17.40 -7.01 0.00
N PHE A 200 -16.41 -7.36 0.83
CA PHE A 200 -15.30 -6.45 1.13
C PHE A 200 -14.33 -6.25 -0.04
N LEU A 201 -14.25 -7.18 -1.01
CA LEU A 201 -13.53 -6.92 -2.25
C LEU A 201 -14.21 -5.85 -3.11
N THR A 202 -15.55 -5.77 -3.06
CA THR A 202 -16.36 -4.84 -3.84
C THR A 202 -16.48 -3.47 -3.17
N THR A 203 -16.81 -3.44 -1.88
CA THR A 203 -17.16 -2.22 -1.15
C THR A 203 -16.08 -1.76 -0.18
N GLY A 204 -15.13 -2.63 0.17
CA GLY A 204 -14.12 -2.35 1.19
C GLY A 204 -13.14 -1.25 0.76
N CYS A 205 -13.03 -0.23 1.61
CA CYS A 205 -12.20 0.96 1.38
C CYS A 205 -11.00 1.11 2.37
N SER A 206 -10.84 0.19 3.32
CA SER A 206 -9.92 0.36 4.46
C SER A 206 -8.93 -0.81 4.61
N LYS A 207 -7.81 -0.58 5.29
CA LYS A 207 -6.85 -1.65 5.64
C LYS A 207 -7.48 -2.75 6.50
N TYR A 208 -8.48 -2.40 7.30
CA TYR A 208 -9.25 -3.36 8.09
C TYR A 208 -10.07 -4.29 7.19
N HIS A 209 -10.74 -3.75 6.17
CA HIS A 209 -11.44 -4.55 5.16
C HIS A 209 -10.49 -5.48 4.41
N ASP A 210 -9.31 -5.01 4.04
CA ASP A 210 -8.27 -5.84 3.41
C ASP A 210 -7.83 -6.99 4.35
N HIS A 211 -7.68 -6.70 5.65
CA HIS A 211 -7.34 -7.70 6.65
C HIS A 211 -8.46 -8.74 6.83
N ILE A 212 -9.73 -8.33 6.76
CA ILE A 212 -10.89 -9.25 6.75
C ILE A 212 -10.79 -10.18 5.55
N VAL A 213 -10.66 -9.64 4.34
CA VAL A 213 -10.58 -10.45 3.11
C VAL A 213 -9.45 -11.48 3.21
N PHE A 214 -8.25 -11.06 3.60
CA PHE A 214 -7.12 -11.97 3.75
C PHE A 214 -7.38 -13.05 4.81
N THR A 215 -7.91 -12.67 5.97
CA THR A 215 -8.23 -13.59 7.07
C THR A 215 -9.25 -14.64 6.63
N PHE A 216 -10.30 -14.24 5.94
CA PHE A 216 -11.35 -15.14 5.47
C PHE A 216 -10.90 -16.05 4.32
N LEU A 217 -10.09 -15.55 3.38
CA LEU A 217 -9.41 -16.40 2.38
C LEU A 217 -8.49 -17.44 3.03
N SER A 218 -7.83 -17.06 4.13
CA SER A 218 -6.96 -17.98 4.87
C SER A 218 -7.75 -19.10 5.57
N LYS A 219 -8.97 -18.80 6.05
CA LYS A 219 -9.90 -19.71 6.72
C LYS A 219 -10.56 -20.75 5.81
N ILE A 220 -10.47 -20.62 4.49
CA ILE A 220 -10.96 -21.67 3.57
C ILE A 220 -10.09 -22.93 3.76
N ARG A 221 -10.70 -23.98 4.32
CA ARG A 221 -10.04 -25.25 4.70
C ARG A 221 -10.27 -26.40 3.71
N THR A 222 -11.10 -26.22 2.69
CA THR A 222 -11.34 -27.28 1.70
C THR A 222 -10.04 -27.63 0.96
N LYS A 223 -9.85 -28.93 0.73
CA LYS A 223 -8.67 -29.48 0.06
C LYS A 223 -8.85 -29.62 -1.46
N LYS A 224 -10.08 -29.46 -1.96
CA LYS A 224 -10.41 -29.59 -3.38
C LYS A 224 -10.77 -28.23 -3.95
N PHE A 225 -10.20 -27.91 -5.11
CA PHE A 225 -10.60 -26.75 -5.89
C PHE A 225 -11.76 -27.11 -6.84
N ASP A 226 -12.94 -27.28 -6.25
CA ASP A 226 -14.17 -27.67 -6.94
C ASP A 226 -14.81 -26.54 -7.75
N VAL A 227 -15.93 -26.85 -8.41
CA VAL A 227 -16.67 -25.90 -9.26
C VAL A 227 -17.14 -24.68 -8.47
N THR A 228 -17.54 -24.85 -7.21
CA THR A 228 -17.97 -23.76 -6.33
C THR A 228 -16.83 -22.79 -6.06
N LEU A 229 -15.65 -23.29 -5.70
CA LEU A 229 -14.47 -22.46 -5.50
C LEU A 229 -13.92 -21.85 -6.78
N GLN A 230 -14.02 -22.55 -7.90
CA GLN A 230 -13.67 -22.00 -9.22
C GLN A 230 -14.55 -20.80 -9.55
N SER A 231 -15.87 -20.93 -9.38
CA SER A 231 -16.83 -19.84 -9.58
C SER A 231 -16.58 -18.66 -8.64
N PHE A 232 -16.40 -18.94 -7.33
CA PHE A 232 -16.04 -17.91 -6.35
C PHE A 232 -14.75 -17.17 -6.71
N THR A 233 -13.71 -17.89 -7.14
CA THR A 233 -12.43 -17.30 -7.53
C THR A 233 -12.59 -16.42 -8.76
N LEU A 234 -13.37 -16.87 -9.75
CA LEU A 234 -13.65 -16.08 -10.95
C LEU A 234 -14.38 -14.79 -10.63
N ASP A 235 -15.41 -14.84 -9.78
CA ASP A 235 -16.13 -13.65 -9.32
C ASP A 235 -15.18 -12.66 -8.66
N CYS A 236 -14.30 -13.13 -7.77
CA CYS A 236 -13.33 -12.28 -7.09
C CYS A 236 -12.30 -11.68 -8.06
N LEU A 237 -11.76 -12.48 -8.99
CA LEU A 237 -10.83 -11.99 -10.00
C LEU A 237 -11.48 -10.95 -10.93
N ARG A 238 -12.77 -11.11 -11.24
CA ARG A 238 -13.56 -10.13 -12.00
C ARG A 238 -13.74 -8.82 -11.24
N ILE A 239 -14.07 -8.89 -9.94
CA ILE A 239 -14.15 -7.70 -9.07
C ILE A 239 -12.81 -6.97 -9.05
N ILE A 240 -11.72 -7.70 -8.81
CA ILE A 240 -10.36 -7.15 -8.74
C ILE A 240 -9.96 -6.53 -10.08
N GLY A 241 -10.15 -7.24 -11.19
CA GLY A 241 -9.74 -6.79 -12.52
C GLY A 241 -10.59 -5.66 -13.11
N ASN A 242 -11.74 -5.34 -12.51
CA ASN A 242 -12.57 -4.20 -12.89
C ASN A 242 -12.44 -3.01 -11.92
N SER A 243 -11.69 -3.15 -10.82
CA SER A 243 -11.48 -2.10 -9.83
C SER A 243 -10.36 -1.12 -10.21
N SER A 244 -10.53 0.15 -9.86
CA SER A 244 -9.51 1.22 -10.05
C SER A 244 -8.41 1.24 -8.98
N SER A 245 -8.57 0.45 -7.92
CA SER A 245 -7.69 0.33 -6.73
C SER A 245 -6.47 -0.56 -7.01
N PRO A 246 -5.36 -0.50 -6.22
CA PRO A 246 -4.16 -1.33 -6.43
C PRO A 246 -4.46 -2.83 -6.52
N THR A 247 -4.53 -3.29 -7.77
CA THR A 247 -4.88 -4.66 -8.16
C THR A 247 -3.84 -5.70 -7.70
N LYS A 248 -2.58 -5.27 -7.51
CA LYS A 248 -1.44 -6.18 -7.30
C LYS A 248 -1.48 -6.92 -5.96
N LEU A 249 -1.82 -6.24 -4.87
CA LEU A 249 -1.86 -6.86 -3.53
C LEU A 249 -3.01 -7.87 -3.44
N LYS A 250 -4.19 -7.50 -3.94
CA LYS A 250 -5.38 -8.38 -3.97
C LYS A 250 -5.11 -9.63 -4.82
N LEU A 251 -4.48 -9.49 -5.99
CA LEU A 251 -4.05 -10.64 -6.81
C LEU A 251 -3.03 -11.53 -6.08
N LEU A 252 -2.13 -10.96 -5.27
CA LEU A 252 -1.18 -11.74 -4.48
C LEU A 252 -1.86 -12.64 -3.43
N TRP A 253 -2.96 -12.18 -2.82
CA TRP A 253 -3.74 -13.03 -1.90
C TRP A 253 -4.33 -14.24 -2.63
N PHE A 254 -4.91 -14.02 -3.81
CA PHE A 254 -5.44 -15.11 -4.62
C PHE A 254 -4.35 -16.03 -5.16
N TYR A 255 -3.13 -15.52 -5.38
CA TYR A 255 -1.98 -16.35 -5.74
C TYR A 255 -1.67 -17.34 -4.62
N TYR A 256 -1.55 -16.86 -3.37
CA TYR A 256 -1.31 -17.74 -2.23
C TYR A 256 -2.49 -18.66 -1.92
N PHE A 257 -3.73 -18.19 -2.11
CA PHE A 257 -4.92 -19.00 -1.96
C PHE A 257 -4.92 -20.18 -2.93
N LEU A 258 -4.66 -19.94 -4.22
CA LEU A 258 -4.67 -20.99 -5.24
C LEU A 258 -3.52 -22.00 -5.08
N LEU A 259 -2.36 -21.56 -4.55
CA LEU A 259 -1.25 -22.46 -4.25
C LEU A 259 -1.56 -23.51 -3.15
N LYS A 260 -2.66 -23.35 -2.41
CA LYS A 260 -3.11 -24.37 -1.43
C LYS A 260 -3.64 -25.64 -2.09
N PHE A 261 -4.03 -25.58 -3.36
CA PHE A 261 -4.72 -26.66 -4.07
C PHE A 261 -3.79 -27.42 -5.01
N LYS A 262 -4.24 -28.59 -5.47
CA LYS A 262 -3.44 -29.45 -6.34
C LYS A 262 -3.20 -28.79 -7.71
N PRO A 263 -1.99 -28.91 -8.29
CA PRO A 263 -1.71 -28.41 -9.64
C PRO A 263 -2.67 -28.93 -10.71
N SER A 264 -3.15 -30.18 -10.56
CA SER A 264 -4.11 -30.82 -11.48
C SER A 264 -5.49 -30.15 -11.49
N GLU A 265 -5.85 -29.42 -10.43
CA GLU A 265 -7.14 -28.73 -10.31
C GLU A 265 -7.02 -27.26 -10.73
N VAL A 266 -5.96 -26.58 -10.28
CA VAL A 266 -5.72 -25.15 -10.55
C VAL A 266 -5.16 -24.90 -11.94
N GLY A 267 -4.34 -25.82 -12.45
CA GLY A 267 -3.70 -25.71 -13.76
C GLY A 267 -4.70 -25.54 -14.91
N PRO A 268 -5.67 -26.48 -15.08
CA PRO A 268 -6.69 -26.37 -16.13
C PRO A 268 -7.55 -25.12 -16.00
N PHE A 269 -7.86 -24.70 -14.78
CA PHE A 269 -8.58 -23.46 -14.50
C PHE A 269 -7.83 -22.23 -15.02
N CYS A 270 -6.54 -22.09 -14.67
CA CYS A 270 -5.72 -20.97 -15.11
C CYS A 270 -5.50 -20.96 -16.63
N LEU A 271 -5.26 -22.11 -17.25
CA LEU A 271 -5.09 -22.23 -18.70
C LEU A 271 -6.35 -21.80 -19.45
N SER A 272 -7.53 -22.25 -18.99
CA SER A 272 -8.81 -21.88 -19.59
C SER A 272 -9.09 -20.39 -19.47
N ASN A 273 -8.81 -19.78 -18.31
CA ASN A 273 -8.97 -18.34 -18.13
C ASN A 273 -8.02 -17.52 -19.01
N MET A 274 -6.77 -17.99 -19.17
CA MET A 274 -5.84 -17.37 -20.10
C MET A 274 -6.32 -17.48 -21.54
N TYR A 275 -6.81 -18.65 -21.96
CA TYR A 275 -7.34 -18.86 -23.30
C TYR A 275 -8.52 -17.92 -23.59
N ASN A 276 -9.47 -17.80 -22.67
CA ASN A 276 -10.65 -16.93 -22.82
C ASN A 276 -10.29 -15.44 -22.81
N ALA A 277 -9.15 -15.06 -22.21
CA ALA A 277 -8.67 -13.68 -22.19
C ALA A 277 -7.92 -13.26 -23.47
N ILE A 278 -7.65 -14.20 -24.39
CA ILE A 278 -6.87 -13.96 -25.61
C ILE A 278 -7.79 -13.65 -26.80
N ASN A 279 -7.36 -12.74 -27.68
CA ASN A 279 -8.05 -12.50 -28.93
C ASN A 279 -7.69 -13.58 -29.97
N HIS A 280 -8.59 -14.55 -30.17
CA HIS A 280 -8.41 -15.66 -31.09
C HIS A 280 -8.18 -15.25 -32.56
N ARG A 281 -8.57 -14.02 -32.96
CA ARG A 281 -8.39 -13.52 -34.34
C ARG A 281 -6.92 -13.23 -34.70
N LYS A 282 -6.01 -13.23 -33.73
CA LYS A 282 -4.57 -12.98 -33.93
C LYS A 282 -3.73 -14.27 -34.03
N ILE A 283 -4.34 -15.46 -34.00
CA ILE A 283 -3.59 -16.71 -34.12
C ILE A 283 -3.21 -16.94 -35.58
N VAL A 284 -1.94 -16.71 -35.92
CA VAL A 284 -1.42 -16.92 -37.30
C VAL A 284 -0.65 -18.24 -37.43
N ASN A 285 -0.18 -18.82 -36.32
CA ASN A 285 0.69 -20.00 -36.33
C ASN A 285 -0.13 -21.31 -36.28
N THR A 286 0.04 -22.17 -37.30
CA THR A 286 -0.66 -23.45 -37.45
C THR A 286 -0.33 -24.46 -36.34
N THR A 287 0.92 -24.52 -35.89
CA THR A 287 1.37 -25.37 -34.77
C THR A 287 0.71 -24.96 -33.46
N ILE A 288 0.70 -23.66 -33.15
CA ILE A 288 0.02 -23.12 -31.96
C ILE A 288 -1.47 -23.38 -32.04
N THR A 289 -2.08 -23.19 -33.21
CA THR A 289 -3.52 -23.44 -33.42
C THR A 289 -3.88 -24.90 -33.14
N LYS A 290 -3.09 -25.85 -33.65
CA LYS A 290 -3.30 -27.28 -33.43
C LYS A 290 -3.18 -27.63 -31.95
N LEU A 291 -2.11 -27.15 -31.30
CA LEU A 291 -1.84 -27.41 -29.89
C LEU A 291 -2.94 -26.84 -28.96
N LEU A 292 -3.50 -25.67 -29.29
CA LEU A 292 -4.62 -25.09 -28.54
C LEU A 292 -5.93 -25.85 -28.81
N LYS A 293 -6.19 -26.30 -30.04
CA LYS A 293 -7.41 -27.07 -30.37
C LYS A 293 -7.42 -28.46 -29.73
N GLU A 294 -6.26 -29.08 -29.57
CA GLU A 294 -6.13 -30.38 -28.91
C GLU A 294 -6.43 -30.31 -27.40
N TYR A 295 -6.29 -29.14 -26.79
CA TYR A 295 -6.61 -28.95 -25.38
C TYR A 295 -8.08 -28.55 -25.21
N ASN A 296 -8.87 -29.41 -24.56
CA ASN A 296 -10.28 -29.15 -24.26
C ASN A 296 -10.41 -28.09 -23.14
N PHE A 297 -10.33 -26.81 -23.50
CA PHE A 297 -10.50 -25.70 -22.57
C PHE A 297 -11.93 -25.64 -22.04
N LYS A 298 -12.08 -25.34 -20.75
CA LYS A 298 -13.40 -25.08 -20.17
C LYS A 298 -13.81 -23.64 -20.47
N GLU A 299 -15.06 -23.46 -20.90
CA GLU A 299 -15.62 -22.13 -21.06
C GLU A 299 -15.91 -21.51 -19.70
N TYR A 300 -15.43 -20.29 -19.50
CA TYR A 300 -15.74 -19.48 -18.33
C TYR A 300 -16.25 -18.12 -18.82
N PRO A 301 -17.43 -17.65 -18.36
CA PRO A 301 -18.00 -16.37 -18.79
C PRO A 301 -17.22 -15.22 -18.15
N PHE A 302 -16.10 -14.85 -18.74
CA PHE A 302 -15.11 -13.99 -18.12
C PHE A 302 -14.69 -12.84 -19.05
N SER A 303 -15.13 -11.63 -18.71
CA SER A 303 -14.72 -10.38 -19.37
C SER A 303 -14.20 -9.40 -18.33
N ILE A 304 -12.96 -8.93 -18.51
CA ILE A 304 -12.26 -8.05 -17.58
C ILE A 304 -11.62 -6.89 -18.35
N LYS A 305 -11.65 -5.68 -17.77
CA LYS A 305 -10.98 -4.49 -18.32
C LYS A 305 -9.46 -4.61 -18.31
N HIS A 306 -8.86 -5.06 -17.20
CA HIS A 306 -7.41 -5.19 -17.02
C HIS A 306 -6.86 -6.60 -17.34
N THR A 307 -6.95 -7.02 -18.60
CA THR A 307 -6.54 -8.37 -19.07
C THR A 307 -5.05 -8.70 -18.82
N ASN A 308 -4.14 -7.74 -19.02
CA ASN A 308 -2.70 -7.98 -18.90
C ASN A 308 -2.24 -8.40 -17.48
N ALA A 309 -2.76 -7.74 -16.44
CA ALA A 309 -2.38 -8.01 -15.06
C ALA A 309 -2.84 -9.41 -14.62
N LEU A 310 -4.03 -9.81 -15.07
CA LEU A 310 -4.57 -11.14 -14.80
C LEU A 310 -3.84 -12.23 -15.58
N VAL A 311 -3.50 -12.00 -16.85
CA VAL A 311 -2.70 -12.95 -17.62
C VAL A 311 -1.35 -13.15 -16.94
N LEU A 312 -0.69 -12.07 -16.52
CA LEU A 312 0.57 -12.19 -15.78
C LEU A 312 0.40 -12.96 -14.46
N PHE A 313 -0.72 -12.76 -13.75
CA PHE A 313 -1.06 -13.52 -12.56
C PHE A 313 -1.18 -15.03 -12.85
N HIS A 314 -1.92 -15.43 -13.89
CA HIS A 314 -2.06 -16.83 -14.27
C HIS A 314 -0.74 -17.44 -14.76
N VAL A 315 0.06 -16.70 -15.54
CA VAL A 315 1.39 -17.13 -15.98
C VAL A 315 2.29 -17.42 -14.77
N LYS A 316 2.37 -16.50 -13.81
CA LYS A 316 3.18 -16.70 -12.59
C LYS A 316 2.73 -17.92 -11.79
N LEU A 317 1.42 -18.12 -11.66
CA LEU A 317 0.86 -19.26 -10.94
C LEU A 317 1.18 -20.58 -11.67
N LEU A 318 0.97 -20.65 -12.98
CA LEU A 318 1.26 -21.84 -13.78
C LEU A 318 2.75 -22.18 -13.82
N GLN A 319 3.63 -21.17 -13.87
CA GLN A 319 5.07 -21.33 -13.74
C GLN A 319 5.44 -21.93 -12.38
N LYS A 320 4.87 -21.39 -11.28
CA LYS A 320 5.12 -21.91 -9.94
C LYS A 320 4.65 -23.37 -9.79
N LEU A 321 3.53 -23.71 -10.41
CA LEU A 321 2.97 -25.06 -10.44
C LEU A 321 3.67 -26.00 -11.43
N LYS A 322 4.54 -25.48 -12.30
CA LYS A 322 5.16 -26.20 -13.44
C LYS A 322 4.12 -26.91 -14.33
N PHE A 323 2.95 -26.29 -14.50
CA PHE A 323 1.82 -26.92 -15.19
C PHE A 323 1.82 -26.62 -16.70
N ASN A 324 1.97 -27.66 -17.51
CA ASN A 324 1.97 -27.63 -18.99
C ASN A 324 2.68 -26.41 -19.60
N PRO A 325 4.01 -26.31 -19.46
CA PRO A 325 4.78 -25.13 -19.88
C PRO A 325 4.68 -24.86 -21.38
N VAL A 326 4.43 -25.89 -22.21
CA VAL A 326 4.26 -25.76 -23.66
C VAL A 326 2.98 -25.00 -23.99
N LEU A 327 1.84 -25.38 -23.37
CA LEU A 327 0.58 -24.64 -23.54
C LEU A 327 0.68 -23.21 -22.99
N VAL A 328 1.36 -23.01 -21.86
CA VAL A 328 1.58 -21.67 -21.31
C VAL A 328 2.35 -20.79 -22.30
N LYS A 329 3.46 -21.29 -22.87
CA LYS A 329 4.23 -20.58 -23.90
C LYS A 329 3.35 -20.24 -25.10
N ALA A 330 2.57 -21.20 -25.59
CA ALA A 330 1.67 -21.01 -26.72
C ALA A 330 0.61 -19.91 -26.46
N LEU A 331 -0.01 -19.91 -25.28
CA LEU A 331 -0.99 -18.89 -24.89
C LEU A 331 -0.35 -17.51 -24.73
N VAL A 332 0.84 -17.41 -24.13
CA VAL A 332 1.55 -16.12 -23.99
C VAL A 332 1.95 -15.54 -25.34
N ILE A 333 2.45 -16.38 -26.26
CA ILE A 333 2.74 -15.96 -27.64
C ILE A 333 1.49 -15.44 -28.31
N THR A 334 0.36 -16.15 -28.15
CA THR A 334 -0.90 -15.76 -28.77
C THR A 334 -1.46 -14.46 -28.21
N HIS A 335 -1.27 -14.20 -26.91
CA HIS A 335 -1.66 -12.91 -26.32
C HIS A 335 -0.94 -11.73 -27.01
N GLY A 336 0.31 -11.91 -27.44
CA GLY A 336 1.04 -10.92 -28.22
C GLY A 336 1.42 -9.64 -27.46
N ASN A 337 1.39 -9.65 -26.12
CA ASN A 337 1.85 -8.52 -25.31
C ASN A 337 3.38 -8.62 -25.12
N PRO A 338 4.18 -7.66 -25.62
CA PRO A 338 5.65 -7.72 -25.54
C PRO A 338 6.21 -7.79 -24.11
N ALA A 339 5.56 -7.14 -23.14
CA ALA A 339 5.99 -7.15 -21.75
C ALA A 339 5.78 -8.52 -21.10
N ILE A 340 4.63 -9.17 -21.37
CA ILE A 340 4.32 -10.51 -20.85
C ILE A 340 5.23 -11.55 -21.53
N LEU A 341 5.47 -11.41 -22.83
CA LEU A 341 6.39 -12.25 -23.58
C LEU A 341 7.80 -12.24 -22.99
N ARG A 342 8.38 -11.05 -22.74
CA ARG A 342 9.71 -10.92 -22.12
C ARG A 342 9.80 -11.61 -20.76
N ILE A 343 8.77 -11.45 -19.92
CA ILE A 343 8.72 -12.09 -18.61
C ILE A 343 8.62 -13.62 -18.76
N SER A 344 7.85 -14.12 -19.72
CA SER A 344 7.66 -15.55 -19.93
C SER A 344 8.88 -16.25 -20.55
N MET A 345 9.63 -15.58 -21.44
CA MET A 345 10.77 -16.19 -22.13
C MET A 345 12.03 -16.24 -21.27
N ASN A 346 12.16 -15.34 -20.28
CA ASN A 346 13.29 -15.34 -19.36
C ASN A 346 13.09 -16.29 -18.15
N SER A 347 11.97 -17.02 -18.08
CA SER A 347 11.58 -17.79 -16.88
C SER A 347 11.06 -19.19 -17.17
N CYS A 348 11.14 -19.66 -18.43
CA CYS A 348 10.60 -20.94 -18.88
C CYS A 348 11.59 -21.75 -19.71
#